data_AF-A0A2N9XV53-F1
#
_entry.id   AF-A0A2N9XV53-F1
#
_cell.length_a   1.000
_cell.length_b   1.000
_cell.length_c   1.000
_cell.angle_alpha   90.00
_cell.angle_beta   90.00
_cell.angle_gamma   90.00
#
_symmetry.space_group_name_H-M   'P 1'
#
loop_
_entity.id
_entity.type
_entity.pdbx_description
1 polymer ?
#
loop_
_entity_poly.entity_id
_entity_poly.type
_entity_poly.pdbx_seq_one_letter_code
_entity_poly.pdbx_strand_id
1 'polypeptide(L)' 'MPIQARKAWAVQLQKNHSVTIAMSCAIVGLSRCAYYYQPKLPDDSVIMSVLSAITDKHLR' A
#
# COMPACT_ATOMS: atom_id res chain seq x y z
N MET A 1 12.74 3.31 -2.22
CA MET A 1 11.70 2.46 -2.82
C MET A 1 10.44 2.45 -1.96
N PRO A 2 9.23 2.66 -2.53
CA PRO A 2 7.97 2.69 -1.79
C PRO A 2 7.67 1.41 -1.02
N ILE A 3 6.88 1.51 0.07
CA ILE A 3 6.53 0.37 0.93
C ILE A 3 5.70 -0.67 0.16
N GLN A 4 4.71 -0.27 -0.63
CA GLN A 4 3.93 -1.23 -1.43
C GLN A 4 4.82 -2.04 -2.38
N ALA A 5 5.77 -1.38 -3.03
CA ALA A 5 6.67 -2.07 -3.95
C ALA A 5 7.57 -3.07 -3.19
N ARG A 6 8.09 -2.71 -2.00
CA ARG A 6 8.89 -3.64 -1.17
C ARG A 6 8.08 -4.83 -0.69
N LYS A 7 6.79 -4.64 -0.37
CA LYS A 7 5.86 -5.74 -0.07
C LYS A 7 5.66 -6.67 -1.26
N ALA A 8 5.46 -6.11 -2.45
CA ALA A 8 5.28 -6.92 -3.66
C ALA A 8 6.51 -7.80 -3.92
N TRP A 9 7.72 -7.25 -3.77
CA TRP A 9 8.96 -8.02 -3.89
C TRP A 9 9.10 -9.08 -2.80
N ALA A 10 8.71 -8.78 -1.55
CA ALA A 10 8.71 -9.78 -0.47
C ALA A 10 7.80 -10.98 -0.80
N VAL A 11 6.59 -10.72 -1.32
CA VAL A 11 5.65 -11.75 -1.75
C VAL A 11 6.20 -12.56 -2.93
N GLN A 12 6.85 -11.89 -3.89
CA GLN A 12 7.44 -12.55 -5.06
C GLN A 12 8.60 -13.48 -4.65
N LEU A 13 9.45 -13.06 -3.72
CA LEU A 13 10.52 -13.89 -3.16
C LEU A 13 9.97 -15.14 -2.47
N GLN A 14 8.92 -15.00 -1.66
CA GLN A 14 8.26 -16.13 -0.99
C GLN A 14 7.72 -17.14 -2.01
N LYS A 15 7.08 -16.65 -3.09
CA LYS A 15 6.52 -17.51 -4.15
C LYS A 15 7.59 -18.24 -4.96
N ASN A 16 8.68 -17.54 -5.32
CA ASN A 16 9.68 -18.08 -6.25
C ASN A 16 10.74 -18.96 -5.57
N HIS A 17 10.98 -18.74 -4.27
CA HIS A 17 12.09 -19.38 -3.56
C HIS A 17 11.65 -20.08 -2.27
N SER A 18 10.35 -20.16 -1.99
CA SER A 18 9.79 -20.79 -0.78
C SER A 18 10.41 -20.28 0.53
N VAL A 19 10.89 -19.04 0.55
CA VAL A 19 11.50 -18.41 1.73
C VAL A 19 10.45 -17.94 2.72
N THR A 20 10.82 -17.85 4.00
CA THR A 20 9.90 -17.36 5.03
C THR A 20 9.60 -15.86 4.89
N ILE A 21 8.52 -15.40 5.53
CA ILE A 21 8.19 -13.97 5.61
C ILE A 21 9.32 -13.19 6.28
N ALA A 22 9.95 -13.74 7.33
CA ALA A 22 11.04 -13.07 8.04
C ALA A 22 12.26 -12.86 7.12
N MET A 23 12.64 -13.89 6.35
CA MET A 23 13.76 -13.81 5.41
C MET A 23 13.48 -12.84 4.25
N SER A 24 12.30 -12.95 3.63
CA SER A 24 11.91 -12.04 2.54
C SER A 24 11.85 -10.58 3.00
N CYS A 25 11.35 -10.32 4.21
CA CYS A 25 11.35 -8.99 4.83
C CYS A 25 12.78 -8.45 5.07
N ALA A 26 13.70 -9.30 5.54
CA ALA A 26 15.09 -8.90 5.76
C ALA A 26 15.79 -8.54 4.44
N ILE A 27 15.60 -9.35 3.39
CA ILE A 27 16.19 -9.12 2.06
C ILE A 27 15.72 -7.80 1.45
N VAL A 28 14.42 -7.50 1.52
CA VAL A 28 13.85 -6.28 0.90
C VAL A 28 13.89 -5.05 1.81
N GLY A 29 14.52 -5.14 2.99
CA GLY A 29 14.63 -4.05 3.95
C GLY A 29 13.26 -3.55 4.42
N LEU A 30 12.37 -4.46 4.82
CA LEU A 30 11.01 -4.19 5.29
C LEU A 30 10.82 -4.75 6.70
N SER A 31 10.23 -3.98 7.62
CA SER A 31 9.85 -4.53 8.92
C SER A 31 8.64 -5.47 8.77
N ARG A 32 8.55 -6.50 9.62
CA ARG A 32 7.40 -7.41 9.63
C ARG A 32 6.09 -6.66 9.91
N CYS A 33 6.12 -5.63 10.78
CA CYS A 33 4.96 -4.78 11.02
C CYS A 33 4.50 -4.06 9.75
N ALA A 34 5.44 -3.45 9.02
CA ALA A 34 5.15 -2.81 7.76
C ALA A 34 4.59 -3.83 6.76
N TYR A 35 5.14 -5.04 6.68
CA TYR A 35 4.65 -6.13 5.82
C TYR A 35 3.16 -6.46 6.07
N TYR A 36 2.77 -6.68 7.32
CA TYR A 36 1.39 -7.03 7.67
C TYR A 36 0.42 -5.84 7.63
N TYR A 37 0.92 -4.61 7.79
CA TYR A 37 0.08 -3.43 7.86
C TYR A 37 -0.66 -3.17 6.53
N GLN A 38 -1.96 -3.37 6.50
CA GLN A 38 -2.80 -2.86 5.41
C GLN A 38 -3.15 -1.40 5.72
N PRO A 39 -2.82 -0.44 4.83
CA PRO A 39 -3.24 0.94 5.01
C PRO A 39 -4.74 1.01 5.19
N LYS A 40 -5.18 1.67 6.26
CA LYS A 40 -6.61 1.91 6.54
C LYS A 40 -7.20 3.05 5.74
N LEU A 41 -6.40 3.75 4.91
CA LEU A 41 -6.90 4.82 4.05
C LEU A 41 -8.03 4.24 3.20
N PRO A 42 -9.29 4.65 3.42
CA PRO A 42 -10.37 4.28 2.54
C PRO A 42 -10.05 4.78 1.13
N ASP A 43 -10.73 4.23 0.14
CA ASP A 43 -10.78 4.92 -1.14
C ASP A 43 -11.50 6.26 -0.94
N ASP A 44 -10.72 7.33 -0.83
CA ASP A 44 -11.22 8.69 -0.61
C ASP A 44 -11.77 9.30 -1.92
N SER A 45 -11.85 8.53 -3.01
CA SER A 45 -12.43 8.94 -4.30
C SER A 45 -13.83 9.54 -4.13
N VAL A 46 -14.63 8.97 -3.24
CA VAL A 46 -15.98 9.45 -2.92
C VAL A 46 -15.92 10.84 -2.27
N ILE A 47 -15.02 11.04 -1.31
CA ILE A 47 -14.85 12.33 -0.64
C ILE A 47 -14.35 13.38 -1.64
N MET A 48 -13.36 13.02 -2.47
CA MET A 48 -12.84 13.89 -3.52
C MET A 48 -13.91 14.27 -4.55
N SER A 49 -14.76 13.32 -4.95
CA SER A 49 -15.87 13.56 -5.88
C SER A 49 -16.92 14.51 -5.28
N VAL A 50 -17.32 14.29 -4.02
CA VAL A 50 -18.27 15.15 -3.31
C VAL A 50 -17.72 16.57 -3.17
N LEU A 51 -16.47 16.71 -2.74
CA LEU A 51 -15.82 18.02 -2.61
C LEU A 51 -15.71 18.75 -3.95
N SER A 52 -15.39 18.02 -5.04
CA SER A 52 -15.36 18.58 -6.38
C SER A 52 -16.75 19.08 -6.81
N ALA A 53 -17.81 18.30 -6.56
CA ALA A 53 -19.17 18.68 -6.91
C ALA A 53 -19.67 19.93 -6.14
N ILE A 54 -19.30 20.05 -4.85
CA ILE A 54 -19.57 21.25 -4.05
C ILE A 54 -18.82 22.45 -4.63
N THR A 55 -17.54 22.26 -4.94
CA THR A 55 -16.68 23.30 -5.53
C THR A 55 -17.28 23.80 -6.85
N ASP A 56 -17.62 22.91 -7.78
CA ASP A 56 -18.26 23.23 -9.07
C ASP A 56 -19.58 24.00 -8.89
N LYS A 57 -20.39 23.61 -7.91
CA LYS A 57 -21.68 24.24 -7.64
C LYS A 57 -21.56 25.67 -7.10
N HIS A 58 -20.46 26.01 -6.42
CA HIS A 58 -20.30 27.29 -5.72
C HIS A 58 -19.29 28.25 -6.36
N LEU A 59 -18.45 27.78 -7.29
CA LEU A 59 -17.49 28.61 -8.04
C LEU A 59 -17.95 28.98 -9.46
N ARG A 60 -19.17 28.59 -9.84
CA ARG A 60 -19.83 29.02 -11.09
C ARG A 60 -20.85 30.12 -10.82
#